data_AF-A0A838HH33-F1
#
_entry.id   AF-A0A838HH33-F1
#
_cell.length_a   1.000
_cell.length_b   1.000
_cell.length_c   1.000
_cell.angle_alpha   90.00
_cell.angle_beta   90.00
_cell.angle_gamma   90.00
#
_symmetry.space_group_name_H-M   'P 1'
#
loop_
_entity.id
_entity.type
_entity.pdbx_description
1 polymer ?
#
loop_
_entity_poly.entity_id
_entity_poly.type
_entity_poly.pdbx_seq_one_letter_code
_entity_poly.pdbx_strand_id
1 'polypeptide(L)'
;MRYLTLLIAGLALSVAGASAAALNRSPEWEPEPRATAPAPPPNPVEQSLARPEPDPSRRIVIARDMRMLWLVEGADTLLKTRVAVGSMDTLSYGKQSWRFETPQGVRSVRGKEANPVWVPPLWHFVERAREAKRPLVELKSAGGYAFPDGSRVVVRGGKVGHLLANGAFIPTEVGDEVVINGILFVPPLGSENRRVAGELGAYKLDLGDGYLIHGTPHKDSLGKAATHGCIRVGEEALKFLFENVSIGTRVHIL
;
A
#
# COMPACT_ATOMS: atom_id res chain seq x y z
N MET A 1 -45.26 32.75 76.46
CA MET A 1 -45.63 31.41 76.96
C MET A 1 -45.76 30.46 75.77
N ARG A 2 -45.29 29.23 75.95
CA ARG A 2 -45.24 28.05 75.04
C ARG A 2 -46.59 27.83 74.29
N TYR A 3 -46.67 27.29 73.07
CA TYR A 3 -46.26 25.95 72.68
C TYR A 3 -45.91 25.78 71.18
N LEU A 4 -45.08 24.76 70.97
CA LEU A 4 -44.51 24.17 69.76
C LEU A 4 -45.46 23.13 69.16
N THR A 5 -45.64 23.07 67.84
CA THR A 5 -45.87 21.80 67.09
C THR A 5 -45.43 21.95 65.63
N LEU A 6 -44.49 21.09 65.22
CA LEU A 6 -43.97 20.94 63.85
C LEU A 6 -45.03 20.34 62.91
N LEU A 7 -45.01 20.75 61.64
CA LEU A 7 -45.68 20.08 60.52
C LEU A 7 -44.65 19.71 59.44
N ILE A 8 -44.70 18.44 59.06
CA ILE A 8 -43.72 17.70 58.24
C ILE A 8 -43.95 17.98 56.74
N ALA A 9 -42.85 18.19 56.01
CA ALA A 9 -42.82 18.29 54.56
C ALA A 9 -42.87 16.90 53.91
N GLY A 10 -43.82 16.69 52.98
CA GLY A 10 -43.87 15.53 52.10
C GLY A 10 -43.39 15.89 50.70
N LEU A 11 -42.24 15.35 50.29
CA LEU A 11 -41.67 15.45 48.95
C LEU A 11 -42.01 14.16 48.19
N ALA A 12 -42.69 14.27 47.05
CA ALA A 12 -43.03 13.14 46.20
C ALA A 12 -41.80 12.66 45.40
N LEU A 13 -41.46 11.39 45.54
CA LEU A 13 -40.42 10.68 44.77
C LEU A 13 -41.12 9.78 43.75
N SER A 14 -40.94 10.03 42.45
CA SER A 14 -41.39 9.14 41.38
C SER A 14 -40.27 8.16 41.01
N VAL A 15 -40.59 6.86 41.04
CA VAL A 15 -39.74 5.77 40.55
C VAL A 15 -40.50 5.01 39.45
N ALA A 16 -39.94 4.97 38.24
CA ALA A 16 -40.19 3.98 37.18
C ALA A 16 -39.22 4.27 36.03
N GLY A 17 -38.46 3.36 35.41
CA GLY A 17 -38.18 1.94 35.62
C GLY A 17 -36.92 1.64 34.80
N ALA A 18 -35.99 0.86 35.35
CA ALA A 18 -34.77 0.48 34.66
C ALA A 18 -35.03 -0.78 33.82
N SER A 19 -34.88 -0.67 32.49
CA SER A 19 -34.84 -1.84 31.60
C SER A 19 -33.39 -2.12 31.25
N ALA A 20 -32.94 -3.34 31.57
CA ALA A 20 -31.64 -3.86 31.21
C ALA A 20 -31.57 -4.20 29.71
N ALA A 21 -30.60 -3.64 29.00
CA ALA A 21 -30.07 -4.17 27.76
C ALA A 21 -28.67 -3.59 27.52
N ALA A 22 -27.68 -4.18 28.17
CA ALA A 22 -26.29 -4.07 27.74
C ALA A 22 -26.15 -4.86 26.42
N LEU A 23 -25.95 -4.16 25.31
CA LEU A 23 -25.46 -4.75 24.06
C LEU A 23 -24.27 -3.92 23.58
N ASN A 24 -23.11 -4.40 24.00
CA ASN A 24 -21.84 -4.45 23.28
C ASN A 24 -21.87 -3.84 21.87
N ARG A 25 -21.36 -2.60 21.72
CA ARG A 25 -20.93 -2.07 20.42
C ARG A 25 -19.42 -1.93 20.46
N SER A 26 -18.73 -2.72 19.64
CA SER A 26 -17.34 -2.47 19.29
C SER A 26 -17.22 -1.08 18.65
N PRO A 27 -16.17 -0.30 18.96
CA PRO A 27 -15.99 0.99 18.31
C PRO A 27 -15.78 0.76 16.81
N GLU A 28 -16.60 1.46 16.03
CA GLU A 28 -16.53 1.56 14.58
C GLU A 28 -15.17 2.18 14.22
N TRP A 29 -14.37 1.46 13.42
CA TRP A 29 -13.11 1.97 12.88
C TRP A 29 -13.43 3.11 11.91
N GLU A 30 -13.17 4.35 12.33
CA GLU A 30 -13.04 5.48 11.41
C GLU A 30 -11.61 5.46 10.85
N PRO A 31 -11.43 5.47 9.51
CA PRO A 31 -10.10 5.58 8.94
C PRO A 31 -9.50 6.95 9.30
N GLU A 32 -8.34 6.94 9.95
CA GLU A 32 -7.51 8.13 10.19
C GLU A 32 -7.38 8.95 8.89
N PRO A 33 -7.54 10.30 8.94
CA PRO A 33 -7.35 11.14 7.77
C PRO A 33 -5.93 10.95 7.23
N ARG A 34 -5.83 10.54 5.96
CA ARG A 34 -4.57 10.26 5.29
C ARG A 34 -3.69 11.52 5.39
N ALA A 35 -2.59 11.42 6.15
CA ALA A 35 -1.65 12.51 6.29
C ALA A 35 -1.24 13.02 4.90
N THR A 36 -1.43 14.31 4.66
CA THR A 36 -0.99 14.97 3.44
C THR A 36 0.53 14.79 3.35
N ALA A 37 0.99 14.07 2.33
CA ALA A 37 2.41 13.88 2.11
C ALA A 37 3.11 15.25 2.04
N PRO A 38 4.29 15.43 2.66
CA PRO A 38 5.06 16.65 2.50
C PRO A 38 5.33 16.92 1.01
N ALA A 39 5.40 18.20 0.64
CA ALA A 39 5.67 18.62 -0.73
C ALA A 39 6.93 17.92 -1.25
N PRO A 40 6.91 17.40 -2.49
CA PRO A 40 8.02 16.61 -3.01
C PRO A 40 9.29 17.48 -3.06
N PRO A 41 10.46 16.94 -2.66
CA PRO A 41 11.72 17.57 -3.03
C PRO A 41 11.78 17.68 -4.57
N PRO A 42 12.42 18.72 -5.12
CA PRO A 42 12.52 18.89 -6.56
C PRO A 42 13.06 17.61 -7.20
N ASN A 43 12.46 17.21 -8.33
CA ASN A 43 12.90 16.09 -9.14
C ASN A 43 14.42 16.17 -9.32
N PRO A 44 15.20 15.15 -8.91
CA PRO A 44 16.54 15.00 -9.43
C PRO A 44 16.37 14.76 -10.93
N VAL A 45 16.52 15.84 -11.70
CA VAL A 45 16.71 15.83 -13.15
C VAL A 45 17.60 14.64 -13.49
N GLU A 46 17.25 13.90 -14.55
CA GLU A 46 18.11 12.91 -15.19
C GLU A 46 19.56 13.41 -15.24
N GLN A 47 20.36 13.04 -14.24
CA GLN A 47 21.80 13.26 -14.27
C GLN A 47 22.39 12.14 -15.12
N SER A 48 22.18 12.27 -16.43
CA SER A 48 23.02 11.68 -17.45
C SER A 48 24.31 12.51 -17.54
N LEU A 49 25.16 12.39 -16.53
CA LEU A 49 26.57 12.80 -16.57
C LEU A 49 27.35 11.65 -15.95
N ALA A 50 28.25 11.04 -16.73
CA ALA A 50 29.16 9.93 -16.39
C ALA A 50 28.83 9.21 -15.06
N ARG A 51 28.08 8.11 -15.14
CA ARG A 51 27.81 7.26 -13.97
C ARG A 51 29.18 6.85 -13.39
N PRO A 52 29.56 7.27 -12.17
CA PRO A 52 30.76 6.74 -11.56
C PRO A 52 30.59 5.21 -11.50
N GLU A 53 31.62 4.48 -11.93
CA GLU A 53 31.66 3.03 -11.79
C GLU A 53 31.29 2.69 -10.34
N PRO A 54 30.33 1.78 -10.11
CA PRO A 54 29.88 1.49 -8.76
C PRO A 54 31.06 1.01 -7.93
N ASP A 55 31.29 1.66 -6.79
CA ASP A 55 32.37 1.30 -5.89
C ASP A 55 32.22 -0.19 -5.50
N PRO A 56 33.17 -1.06 -5.89
CA PRO A 56 33.06 -2.48 -5.63
C PRO A 56 33.13 -2.82 -4.14
N SER A 57 33.65 -1.90 -3.32
CA SER A 57 33.69 -2.05 -1.87
C SER A 57 32.31 -1.84 -1.23
N ARG A 58 31.42 -1.08 -1.88
CA ARG A 58 30.09 -0.73 -1.38
C ARG A 58 29.01 -1.69 -1.90
N ARG A 59 28.29 -2.33 -0.97
CA ARG A 59 27.21 -3.27 -1.29
C ARG A 59 26.09 -3.25 -0.26
N ILE A 60 24.89 -3.56 -0.72
CA ILE A 60 23.76 -3.84 0.17
C ILE A 60 23.75 -5.35 0.45
N VAL A 61 23.59 -5.72 1.71
CA VAL A 61 23.38 -7.11 2.13
C VAL A 61 22.02 -7.19 2.80
N ILE A 62 21.19 -8.15 2.38
CA ILE A 62 19.86 -8.40 2.92
C ILE A 62 19.84 -9.85 3.38
N ALA A 63 19.66 -10.07 4.69
CA ALA A 63 19.47 -11.41 5.24
C ALA A 63 17.98 -11.61 5.50
N ARG A 64 17.31 -12.45 4.70
CA ARG A 64 15.84 -12.62 4.74
C ARG A 64 15.38 -13.21 6.06
N ASP A 65 16.07 -14.24 6.55
CA ASP A 65 15.70 -14.92 7.80
C ASP A 65 15.85 -13.99 9.02
N MET A 66 16.89 -13.15 9.01
CA MET A 66 17.13 -12.15 10.05
C MET A 66 16.27 -10.90 9.88
N ARG A 67 15.74 -10.66 8.68
CA ARG A 67 14.92 -9.48 8.31
C ARG A 67 15.68 -8.19 8.53
N MET A 68 16.93 -8.21 8.08
CA MET A 68 17.88 -7.14 8.28
C MET A 68 18.54 -6.77 6.95
N LEU A 69 18.80 -5.48 6.79
CA LEU A 69 19.57 -4.91 5.70
C LEU A 69 20.78 -4.17 6.28
N TRP A 70 21.91 -4.33 5.60
CA TRP A 70 23.13 -3.59 5.84
C TRP A 70 23.59 -2.88 4.57
N LEU A 71 24.07 -1.65 4.71
CA LEU A 71 24.97 -1.05 3.72
C LEU A 71 26.39 -1.23 4.24
N VAL A 72 27.21 -1.93 3.48
CA VAL A 72 28.60 -2.24 3.83
C VAL A 72 29.52 -1.56 2.84
N GLU A 73 30.62 -1.00 3.32
CA GLU A 73 31.71 -0.43 2.53
C GLU A 73 33.04 -1.00 3.03
N GLY A 74 33.66 -1.86 2.23
CA GLY A 74 34.84 -2.61 2.67
C GLY A 74 34.54 -3.46 3.90
N ALA A 75 35.17 -3.12 5.03
CA ALA A 75 34.95 -3.74 6.34
C ALA A 75 33.92 -3.01 7.21
N ASP A 76 33.53 -1.79 6.83
CA ASP A 76 32.68 -0.92 7.62
C ASP A 76 31.19 -1.16 7.33
N THR A 77 30.37 -1.04 8.37
CA THR A 77 28.91 -1.02 8.24
C THR A 77 28.43 0.42 8.34
N LEU A 78 27.97 0.98 7.22
CA LEU A 78 27.47 2.36 7.14
C LEU A 78 26.03 2.49 7.61
N LEU A 79 25.23 1.45 7.41
CA LEU A 79 23.82 1.40 7.81
C LEU A 79 23.46 -0.03 8.24
N LYS A 80 22.62 -0.13 9.28
CA LYS A 80 21.96 -1.37 9.68
C LYS A 80 20.50 -1.06 10.02
N THR A 81 19.57 -1.79 9.43
CA THR A 81 18.13 -1.57 9.66
C THR A 81 17.30 -2.84 9.53
N ARG A 82 16.14 -2.86 10.17
CA ARG A 82 15.13 -3.92 9.98
C ARG A 82 14.42 -3.71 8.66
N VAL A 83 14.06 -4.80 8.01
CA VAL A 83 13.31 -4.80 6.75
C VAL A 83 12.14 -5.75 6.80
N ALA A 84 11.11 -5.51 5.99
CA ALA A 84 10.11 -6.53 5.68
C ALA A 84 10.50 -7.23 4.38
N VAL A 85 10.27 -8.54 4.32
CA VAL A 85 10.55 -9.40 3.15
C VAL A 85 9.30 -10.18 2.75
N GLY A 86 9.41 -10.94 1.66
CA GLY A 86 8.32 -11.77 1.14
C GLY A 86 7.72 -12.68 2.21
N SER A 87 6.39 -12.77 2.25
CA SER A 87 5.66 -13.60 3.23
C SER A 87 5.80 -15.10 2.99
N MET A 88 6.27 -15.51 1.80
CA MET A 88 6.33 -16.90 1.32
C MET A 88 4.95 -17.52 1.06
N ASP A 89 3.88 -16.75 1.24
CA ASP A 89 2.53 -17.19 0.90
C ASP A 89 2.39 -17.42 -0.60
N THR A 90 1.41 -18.25 -0.95
CA THR A 90 1.06 -18.52 -2.35
C THR A 90 -0.36 -18.06 -2.62
N LEU A 91 -0.52 -17.27 -3.68
CA LEU A 91 -1.82 -16.87 -4.21
C LEU A 91 -2.00 -17.50 -5.59
N SER A 92 -3.17 -18.10 -5.84
CA SER A 92 -3.50 -18.66 -7.15
C SER A 92 -4.80 -18.08 -7.67
N TYR A 93 -4.85 -17.80 -8.97
CA TYR A 93 -6.01 -17.27 -9.67
C TYR A 93 -6.01 -17.76 -11.13
N GLY A 94 -7.03 -18.51 -11.51
CA GLY A 94 -7.10 -19.14 -12.84
C GLY A 94 -5.88 -20.05 -13.08
N LYS A 95 -5.09 -19.73 -14.12
CA LYS A 95 -3.83 -20.45 -14.45
C LYS A 95 -2.58 -19.80 -13.84
N GLN A 96 -2.73 -18.68 -13.15
CA GLN A 96 -1.61 -17.95 -12.54
C GLN A 96 -1.43 -18.37 -11.09
N SER A 97 -0.17 -18.40 -10.66
CA SER A 97 0.22 -18.60 -9.28
C SER A 97 1.39 -17.70 -8.95
N TRP A 98 1.32 -17.03 -7.79
CA TRP A 98 2.37 -16.17 -7.27
C TRP A 98 2.85 -16.73 -5.94
N ARG A 99 4.16 -16.95 -5.85
CA ARG A 99 4.84 -17.20 -4.58
C ARG A 99 5.47 -15.89 -4.13
N PHE A 100 5.04 -15.37 -2.98
CA PHE A 100 5.50 -14.09 -2.46
C PHE A 100 6.84 -14.21 -1.75
N GLU A 101 7.86 -14.62 -2.50
CA GLU A 101 9.22 -14.77 -2.01
C GLU A 101 10.08 -13.54 -2.36
N THR A 102 10.96 -13.16 -1.43
CA THR A 102 12.11 -12.32 -1.78
C THR A 102 13.20 -13.22 -2.37
N PRO A 103 13.62 -13.00 -3.63
CA PRO A 103 14.48 -13.91 -4.37
C PRO A 103 15.90 -13.89 -3.81
N GLN A 104 16.49 -15.07 -3.63
CA GLN A 104 17.88 -15.20 -3.21
C GLN A 104 18.83 -14.90 -4.36
N GLY A 105 20.05 -14.47 -4.04
CA GLY A 105 21.13 -14.27 -4.98
C GLY A 105 21.59 -12.82 -5.05
N VAL A 106 22.36 -12.49 -6.09
CA VAL A 106 22.99 -11.18 -6.21
C VAL A 106 22.36 -10.38 -7.33
N ARG A 107 21.76 -9.25 -6.96
CA ARG A 107 21.14 -8.26 -7.85
C ARG A 107 22.00 -6.99 -7.90
N SER A 108 21.57 -6.02 -8.70
CA SER A 108 22.14 -4.66 -8.69
C SER A 108 21.02 -3.64 -8.65
N VAL A 109 21.29 -2.47 -8.06
CA VAL A 109 20.40 -1.32 -8.17
C VAL A 109 20.38 -0.87 -9.63
N ARG A 110 19.25 -1.04 -10.32
CA ARG A 110 19.07 -0.68 -11.74
C ARG A 110 18.57 0.75 -11.91
N GLY A 111 17.83 1.26 -10.94
CA GLY A 111 17.24 2.58 -10.97
C GLY A 111 16.84 3.06 -9.57
N LYS A 112 16.62 4.36 -9.46
CA LYS A 112 16.22 5.04 -8.23
C LYS A 112 15.18 6.10 -8.59
N GLU A 113 14.13 6.20 -7.80
CA GLU A 113 13.06 7.18 -8.03
C GLU A 113 12.60 7.77 -6.69
N ALA A 114 12.44 9.09 -6.65
CA ALA A 114 11.82 9.81 -5.54
C ALA A 114 10.32 9.99 -5.82
N ASN A 115 9.50 9.97 -4.77
CA ASN A 115 8.04 10.02 -4.83
C ASN A 115 7.44 9.00 -5.83
N PRO A 116 7.83 7.72 -5.74
CA PRO A 116 7.42 6.74 -6.73
C PRO A 116 5.91 6.50 -6.71
N VAL A 117 5.36 6.37 -7.93
CA VAL A 117 3.97 5.92 -8.12
C VAL A 117 3.96 4.40 -8.20
N TRP A 118 3.14 3.77 -7.36
CA TRP A 118 2.91 2.33 -7.45
C TRP A 118 1.93 2.01 -8.58
N VAL A 119 2.26 0.97 -9.33
CA VAL A 119 1.35 0.37 -10.31
C VAL A 119 0.94 -0.99 -9.78
N PRO A 120 -0.25 -1.10 -9.14
CA PRO A 120 -0.67 -2.35 -8.54
C PRO A 120 -0.67 -3.46 -9.60
N PRO A 121 -0.06 -4.63 -9.37
CA PRO A 121 -0.13 -5.78 -10.27
C PRO A 121 -1.43 -6.56 -10.08
N LEU A 122 -1.70 -7.55 -10.94
CA LEU A 122 -2.96 -8.31 -10.91
C LEU A 122 -3.23 -8.99 -9.56
N TRP A 123 -2.20 -9.57 -8.92
CA TRP A 123 -2.36 -10.25 -7.63
C TRP A 123 -3.02 -9.37 -6.57
N HIS A 124 -2.80 -8.05 -6.60
CA HIS A 124 -3.40 -7.11 -5.64
C HIS A 124 -4.92 -7.13 -5.71
N PHE A 125 -5.45 -7.04 -6.94
CA PHE A 125 -6.90 -7.05 -7.15
C PHE A 125 -7.52 -8.42 -6.86
N VAL A 126 -6.78 -9.51 -7.07
CA VAL A 126 -7.19 -10.86 -6.68
C VAL A 126 -7.36 -10.96 -5.16
N GLU A 127 -6.39 -10.48 -4.37
CA GLU A 127 -6.49 -10.48 -2.91
C GLU A 127 -7.68 -9.65 -2.43
N ARG A 128 -7.83 -8.43 -2.96
CA ARG A 128 -8.91 -7.51 -2.59
C ARG A 128 -10.29 -8.09 -2.92
N ALA A 129 -10.46 -8.66 -4.10
CA ALA A 129 -11.71 -9.32 -4.47
C ALA A 129 -12.01 -10.52 -3.57
N ARG A 130 -11.01 -11.33 -3.21
CA ARG A 130 -11.19 -12.48 -2.30
C ARG A 130 -11.57 -12.05 -0.89
N GLU A 131 -10.88 -11.05 -0.35
CA GLU A 131 -11.14 -10.47 0.97
C GLU A 131 -12.55 -9.89 1.07
N ALA A 132 -12.95 -9.10 0.06
CA ALA A 132 -14.27 -8.50 -0.02
C ALA A 132 -15.37 -9.48 -0.50
N LYS A 133 -15.01 -10.73 -0.85
CA LYS A 133 -15.90 -11.75 -1.43
C LYS A 133 -16.65 -11.24 -2.67
N ARG A 134 -15.94 -10.52 -3.54
CA ARG A 134 -16.49 -9.91 -4.77
C ARG A 134 -16.11 -10.70 -6.02
N PRO A 135 -16.98 -10.73 -7.05
CA PRO A 135 -16.57 -11.11 -8.39
C PRO A 135 -15.45 -10.19 -8.89
N LEU A 136 -14.50 -10.76 -9.62
CA LEU A 136 -13.37 -10.05 -10.22
C LEU A 136 -13.45 -10.12 -11.74
N VAL A 137 -13.34 -8.98 -12.40
CA VAL A 137 -13.30 -8.89 -13.87
C VAL A 137 -12.08 -8.10 -14.32
N GLU A 138 -11.27 -8.71 -15.17
CA GLU A 138 -10.20 -7.98 -15.86
C GLU A 138 -10.77 -7.12 -17.00
N LEU A 139 -10.75 -5.80 -16.82
CA LEU A 139 -11.26 -4.88 -17.82
C LEU A 139 -10.27 -4.78 -18.99
N LYS A 140 -10.78 -4.92 -20.21
CA LYS A 140 -10.01 -4.68 -21.43
C LYS A 140 -10.13 -3.20 -21.82
N SER A 141 -9.03 -2.60 -22.28
CA SER A 141 -9.03 -1.20 -22.75
C SER A 141 -10.00 -0.99 -23.92
N ALA A 142 -10.11 -1.98 -24.81
CA ALA A 142 -11.07 -1.98 -25.91
C ALA A 142 -12.35 -2.72 -25.53
N GLY A 143 -13.50 -2.16 -25.91
CA GLY A 143 -14.81 -2.78 -25.71
C GLY A 143 -15.39 -2.61 -24.31
N GLY A 144 -14.60 -2.55 -23.24
CA GLY A 144 -15.12 -2.45 -21.88
C GLY A 144 -15.98 -3.65 -21.46
N TYR A 145 -16.80 -3.49 -20.42
CA TYR A 145 -17.70 -4.52 -19.89
C TYR A 145 -19.14 -4.02 -19.96
N ALA A 146 -20.06 -4.78 -20.54
CA ALA A 146 -21.47 -4.38 -20.68
C ALA A 146 -22.35 -5.02 -19.60
N PHE A 147 -23.28 -4.26 -19.07
CA PHE A 147 -24.32 -4.74 -18.18
C PHE A 147 -25.66 -4.93 -18.93
N PRO A 148 -26.57 -5.78 -18.42
CA PRO A 148 -27.88 -6.00 -19.04
C PRO A 148 -28.77 -4.75 -19.12
N ASP A 149 -28.55 -3.77 -18.25
CA ASP A 149 -29.27 -2.47 -18.23
C ASP A 149 -28.82 -1.51 -19.35
N GLY A 150 -27.91 -1.94 -20.22
CA GLY A 150 -27.35 -1.13 -21.31
C GLY A 150 -26.18 -0.24 -20.88
N SER A 151 -25.88 -0.16 -19.58
CA SER A 151 -24.69 0.54 -19.09
C SER A 151 -23.42 -0.28 -19.30
N ARG A 152 -22.26 0.37 -19.19
CA ARG A 152 -20.94 -0.25 -19.43
C ARG A 152 -19.88 0.27 -18.47
N VAL A 153 -18.91 -0.56 -18.13
CA VAL A 153 -17.62 -0.10 -17.60
C VAL A 153 -16.67 0.09 -18.76
N VAL A 154 -16.10 1.29 -18.92
CA VAL A 154 -15.22 1.62 -20.06
C VAL A 154 -14.02 2.43 -19.59
N VAL A 155 -13.00 2.51 -20.45
CA VAL A 155 -11.91 3.48 -20.29
C VAL A 155 -12.15 4.66 -21.23
N ARG A 156 -12.20 5.88 -20.70
CA ARG A 156 -12.29 7.13 -21.48
C ARG A 156 -11.30 8.14 -20.91
N GLY A 157 -10.51 8.76 -21.81
CA GLY A 157 -9.49 9.74 -21.40
C GLY A 157 -8.50 9.19 -20.37
N GLY A 158 -8.13 7.91 -20.46
CA GLY A 158 -7.20 7.26 -19.52
C GLY A 158 -7.82 6.77 -18.21
N LYS A 159 -9.08 7.10 -17.92
CA LYS A 159 -9.79 6.72 -16.69
C LYS A 159 -10.83 5.64 -16.93
N VAL A 160 -10.91 4.70 -16.01
CA VAL A 160 -12.03 3.77 -15.91
C VAL A 160 -13.26 4.51 -15.37
N GLY A 161 -14.44 4.14 -15.82
CA GLY A 161 -15.68 4.70 -15.31
C GLY A 161 -16.92 3.97 -15.79
N HIS A 162 -18.05 4.32 -15.19
CA HIS A 162 -19.37 3.82 -15.54
C HIS A 162 -20.00 4.70 -16.62
N LEU A 163 -20.18 4.14 -17.80
CA LEU A 163 -20.95 4.72 -18.89
C LEU A 163 -22.40 4.26 -18.76
N LEU A 164 -23.29 5.17 -18.36
CA LEU A 164 -24.72 4.90 -18.23
C LEU A 164 -25.39 4.73 -19.60
N ALA A 165 -26.55 4.08 -19.64
CA ALA A 165 -27.31 3.86 -20.87
C ALA A 165 -27.72 5.16 -21.59
N ASN A 166 -27.86 6.27 -20.84
CA ASN A 166 -28.14 7.60 -21.38
C ASN A 166 -26.88 8.30 -21.97
N GLY A 167 -25.71 7.64 -21.96
CA GLY A 167 -24.46 8.16 -22.50
C GLY A 167 -23.60 8.95 -21.51
N ALA A 168 -24.09 9.23 -20.30
CA ALA A 168 -23.32 9.91 -19.27
C ALA A 168 -22.16 9.03 -18.77
N PHE A 169 -20.96 9.60 -18.66
CA PHE A 169 -19.77 8.91 -18.16
C PHE A 169 -19.40 9.43 -16.77
N ILE A 170 -19.36 8.50 -15.81
CA ILE A 170 -18.99 8.76 -14.42
C ILE A 170 -17.61 8.13 -14.19
N PRO A 171 -16.52 8.92 -14.17
CA PRO A 171 -15.18 8.37 -13.92
C PRO A 171 -15.07 7.88 -12.48
N THR A 172 -14.32 6.79 -12.27
CA THR A 172 -13.95 6.36 -10.92
C THR A 172 -12.75 7.14 -10.41
N GLU A 173 -12.63 7.27 -9.09
CA GLU A 173 -11.48 7.91 -8.46
C GLU A 173 -10.19 7.12 -8.73
N VAL A 174 -9.07 7.85 -8.77
CA VAL A 174 -7.74 7.29 -8.99
C VAL A 174 -7.12 6.96 -7.64
N GLY A 175 -6.57 5.75 -7.50
CA GLY A 175 -6.02 5.27 -6.23
C GLY A 175 -6.96 4.32 -5.50
N ASP A 176 -8.24 4.31 -5.86
CA ASP A 176 -9.26 3.45 -5.26
C ASP A 176 -9.56 2.22 -6.13
N GLU A 177 -10.15 1.21 -5.50
CA GLU A 177 -10.67 0.04 -6.20
C GLU A 177 -11.86 0.42 -7.09
N VAL A 178 -11.83 -0.03 -8.35
CA VAL A 178 -12.93 0.20 -9.28
C VAL A 178 -14.02 -0.83 -9.01
N VAL A 179 -14.98 -0.49 -8.14
CA VAL A 179 -16.12 -1.34 -7.81
C VAL A 179 -17.40 -0.74 -8.40
N ILE A 180 -18.02 -1.45 -9.36
CA ILE A 180 -19.26 -1.02 -10.02
C ILE A 180 -20.23 -2.19 -9.99
N ASN A 181 -21.46 -1.96 -9.51
CA ASN A 181 -22.50 -2.98 -9.35
C ASN A 181 -22.02 -4.22 -8.55
N GLY A 182 -21.19 -3.98 -7.52
CA GLY A 182 -20.67 -5.03 -6.64
C GLY A 182 -19.51 -5.86 -7.22
N ILE A 183 -19.14 -5.65 -8.49
CA ILE A 183 -18.02 -6.31 -9.17
C ILE A 183 -16.78 -5.45 -9.02
N LEU A 184 -15.66 -6.06 -8.63
CA LEU A 184 -14.34 -5.42 -8.66
C LEU A 184 -13.76 -5.55 -10.07
N PHE A 185 -13.42 -4.43 -10.68
CA PHE A 185 -12.77 -4.39 -11.98
C PHE A 185 -11.28 -4.15 -11.82
N VAL A 186 -10.48 -4.97 -12.49
CA VAL A 186 -9.05 -4.74 -12.63
C VAL A 186 -8.85 -3.72 -13.75
N PRO A 187 -8.34 -2.49 -13.47
CA PRO A 187 -8.11 -1.52 -14.52
C PRO A 187 -7.02 -2.01 -15.49
N PRO A 188 -7.08 -1.65 -16.78
CA PRO A 188 -6.00 -1.96 -17.71
C PRO A 188 -4.68 -1.31 -17.30
N LEU A 189 -3.57 -1.95 -17.63
CA LEU A 189 -2.24 -1.34 -17.49
C LEU A 189 -2.19 -0.02 -18.28
N GLY A 190 -1.59 1.01 -17.67
CA GLY A 190 -1.50 2.36 -18.26
C GLY A 190 -2.69 3.28 -17.99
N SER A 191 -3.81 2.75 -17.47
CA SER A 191 -4.90 3.60 -16.97
C SER A 191 -4.46 4.40 -15.75
N GLU A 192 -5.07 5.58 -15.55
CA GLU A 192 -4.80 6.40 -14.37
C GLU A 192 -5.18 5.68 -13.08
N ASN A 193 -6.24 4.85 -13.10
CA ASN A 193 -6.69 4.08 -11.93
C ASN A 193 -5.67 3.02 -11.45
N ARG A 194 -4.63 2.73 -12.25
CA ARG A 194 -3.49 1.90 -11.84
C ARG A 194 -2.33 2.72 -11.26
N ARG A 195 -2.50 4.02 -10.97
CA ARG A 195 -1.43 4.88 -10.44
C ARG A 195 -1.77 5.26 -8.99
N VAL A 196 -1.11 4.62 -8.03
CA VAL A 196 -1.34 4.83 -6.60
C VAL A 196 -0.11 5.48 -5.98
N ALA A 197 -0.26 6.70 -5.47
CA ALA A 197 0.82 7.42 -4.81
C ALA A 197 0.96 7.00 -3.33
N GLY A 198 2.17 7.09 -2.78
CA GLY A 198 2.43 6.91 -1.34
C GLY A 198 2.65 5.46 -0.87
N GLU A 199 2.15 4.45 -1.59
CA GLU A 199 2.26 3.03 -1.21
C GLU A 199 3.71 2.52 -1.12
N LEU A 200 4.61 3.11 -1.92
CA LEU A 200 6.04 2.79 -1.94
C LEU A 200 6.88 3.71 -1.05
N GLY A 201 6.25 4.61 -0.28
CA GLY A 201 6.92 5.65 0.50
C GLY A 201 7.59 6.72 -0.39
N ALA A 202 8.52 7.48 0.20
CA ALA A 202 9.16 8.61 -0.46
C ALA A 202 10.21 8.22 -1.53
N TYR A 203 10.74 7.00 -1.48
CA TYR A 203 11.81 6.56 -2.38
C TYR A 203 11.64 5.08 -2.77
N LYS A 204 12.19 4.70 -3.93
CA LYS A 204 12.44 3.29 -4.27
C LYS A 204 13.80 3.12 -4.95
N LEU A 205 14.38 1.94 -4.79
CA LEU A 205 15.48 1.40 -5.58
C LEU A 205 14.97 0.18 -6.34
N ASP A 206 15.12 0.18 -7.66
CA ASP A 206 14.75 -0.92 -8.54
C ASP A 206 15.87 -1.96 -8.60
N LEU A 207 15.56 -3.23 -8.35
CA LEU A 207 16.50 -4.36 -8.40
C LEU A 207 16.32 -5.23 -9.66
N GLY A 208 15.40 -4.86 -10.55
CA GLY A 208 14.98 -5.64 -11.70
C GLY A 208 13.89 -6.67 -11.41
N ASP A 209 13.25 -7.12 -12.48
CA ASP A 209 12.25 -8.20 -12.49
C ASP A 209 11.05 -7.93 -11.55
N GLY A 210 10.75 -6.64 -11.31
CA GLY A 210 9.66 -6.20 -10.43
C GLY A 210 10.00 -6.19 -8.94
N TYR A 211 11.25 -6.49 -8.54
CA TYR A 211 11.68 -6.42 -7.15
C TYR A 211 12.25 -5.04 -6.80
N LEU A 212 11.77 -4.48 -5.69
CA LEU A 212 12.13 -3.15 -5.23
C LEU A 212 12.65 -3.19 -3.79
N ILE A 213 13.54 -2.25 -3.46
CA ILE A 213 13.74 -1.77 -2.09
C ILE A 213 12.97 -0.46 -1.97
N HIS A 214 11.97 -0.39 -1.11
CA HIS A 214 11.09 0.78 -1.04
C HIS A 214 10.58 1.05 0.37
N GLY A 215 9.94 2.20 0.57
CA GLY A 215 9.33 2.60 1.84
C GLY A 215 7.97 1.95 2.02
N THR A 216 7.27 2.27 3.11
CA THR A 216 5.91 1.78 3.29
C THR A 216 5.13 2.68 4.23
N PRO A 217 3.82 2.90 3.99
CA PRO A 217 2.95 3.49 5.00
C PRO A 217 2.71 2.54 6.18
N HIS A 218 2.87 1.23 6.00
CA HIS A 218 2.63 0.21 7.03
C HIS A 218 3.89 -0.07 7.86
N LYS A 219 4.25 0.88 8.74
CA LYS A 219 5.46 0.82 9.58
C LYS A 219 5.53 -0.46 10.42
N ASP A 220 4.39 -0.97 10.86
CA ASP A 220 4.30 -2.22 11.65
C ASP A 220 4.69 -3.49 10.88
N SER A 221 4.85 -3.41 9.56
CA SER A 221 5.34 -4.54 8.75
C SER A 221 6.86 -4.75 8.83
N LEU A 222 7.62 -3.74 9.28
CA LEU A 222 9.08 -3.82 9.32
C LEU A 222 9.56 -4.91 10.31
N GLY A 223 10.51 -5.74 9.88
CA GLY A 223 10.98 -6.89 10.64
C GLY A 223 10.08 -8.14 10.53
N LYS A 224 9.17 -8.18 9.55
CA LYS A 224 8.25 -9.31 9.31
C LYS A 224 8.39 -9.86 7.89
N ALA A 225 7.99 -11.12 7.70
CA ALA A 225 7.73 -11.69 6.39
C ALA A 225 6.28 -11.30 6.00
N ALA A 226 6.13 -10.20 5.27
CA ALA A 226 4.84 -9.51 5.11
C ALA A 226 4.64 -8.84 3.75
N THR A 227 5.59 -8.98 2.82
CA THR A 227 5.50 -8.37 1.49
C THR A 227 5.18 -9.41 0.43
N HIS A 228 4.89 -8.92 -0.77
CA HIS A 228 4.70 -9.74 -1.97
C HIS A 228 6.00 -10.08 -2.69
N GLY A 229 7.15 -9.93 -2.02
CA GLY A 229 8.49 -10.26 -2.52
C GLY A 229 9.48 -9.09 -2.52
N CYS A 230 8.99 -7.85 -2.56
CA CYS A 230 9.82 -6.64 -2.40
C CYS A 230 10.37 -6.50 -0.98
N ILE A 231 11.35 -5.61 -0.80
CA ILE A 231 11.94 -5.31 0.50
C ILE A 231 11.46 -3.95 0.98
N ARG A 232 10.73 -3.92 2.11
CA ARG A 232 10.31 -2.67 2.74
C ARG A 232 11.32 -2.21 3.77
N VAL A 233 11.68 -0.95 3.74
CA VAL A 233 12.67 -0.31 4.61
C VAL A 233 12.04 0.89 5.30
N GLY A 234 12.47 1.17 6.54
CA GLY A 234 12.07 2.38 7.26
C GLY A 234 12.54 3.66 6.54
N GLU A 235 11.82 4.75 6.74
CA GLU A 235 11.96 6.02 6.01
C GLU A 235 13.38 6.61 6.07
N GLU A 236 13.95 6.78 7.26
CA GLU A 236 15.29 7.35 7.45
C GLU A 236 16.37 6.51 6.77
N ALA A 237 16.32 5.19 7.00
CA ALA A 237 17.26 4.24 6.41
C ALA A 237 17.15 4.20 4.89
N LEU A 238 15.93 4.27 4.35
CA LEU A 238 15.69 4.30 2.92
C LEU A 238 16.19 5.60 2.28
N LYS A 239 15.97 6.75 2.92
CA LYS A 239 16.54 8.03 2.49
C LYS A 239 18.07 7.94 2.44
N PHE A 240 18.69 7.39 3.48
CA PHE A 240 20.14 7.19 3.52
C PHE A 240 20.62 6.29 2.36
N LEU A 241 19.95 5.17 2.09
CA LEU A 241 20.25 4.33 0.93
C LEU A 241 20.09 5.11 -0.38
N PHE A 242 19.00 5.86 -0.53
CA PHE A 242 18.74 6.65 -1.73
C PHE A 242 19.81 7.73 -1.96
N GLU A 243 20.42 8.28 -0.93
CA GLU A 243 21.47 9.30 -1.09
C GLU A 243 22.87 8.69 -1.28
N ASN A 244 23.14 7.53 -0.67
CA ASN A 244 24.51 6.98 -0.58
C ASN A 244 24.78 5.76 -1.46
N VAL A 245 23.76 5.23 -2.16
CA VAL A 245 23.90 4.08 -3.06
C VAL A 245 23.81 4.52 -4.52
N SER A 246 24.79 4.09 -5.32
CA SER A 246 24.82 4.35 -6.76
C SER A 246 24.03 3.31 -7.55
N ILE A 247 23.54 3.69 -8.74
CA ILE A 247 23.08 2.70 -9.72
C ILE A 247 24.26 1.77 -10.04
N GLY A 248 23.99 0.47 -10.08
CA GLY A 248 24.99 -0.59 -10.27
C GLY A 248 25.49 -1.22 -8.97
N THR A 249 25.30 -0.59 -7.80
CA THR A 249 25.67 -1.18 -6.50
C THR A 249 25.06 -2.57 -6.33
N ARG A 250 25.87 -3.54 -5.92
CA ARG A 250 25.46 -4.93 -5.72
C ARG A 250 24.56 -5.07 -4.50
N VAL A 251 23.53 -5.89 -4.65
CA VAL A 251 22.58 -6.25 -3.59
C VAL A 251 22.62 -7.75 -3.41
N HIS A 252 23.19 -8.20 -2.29
CA HIS A 252 23.29 -9.61 -1.93
C HIS A 252 22.09 -9.97 -1.08
N ILE A 253 21.22 -10.83 -1.60
CA ILE A 253 20.05 -11.34 -0.88
C ILE A 253 20.37 -12.77 -0.46
N LEU A 254 20.47 -12.96 0.86
CA LEU A 254 20.81 -14.21 1.52
C LEU A 254 19.53 -14.82 2.12
#